data_AF-V9FDD8-F1
#
_entry.id   AF-V9FDD8-F1
#
_cell.length_a   1.000
_cell.length_b   1.000
_cell.length_c   1.000
_cell.angle_alpha   90.00
_cell.angle_beta   90.00
_cell.angle_gamma   90.00
#
_symmetry.space_group_name_H-M   'P 1'
#
loop_
_entity.id
_entity.type
_entity.pdbx_description
1 polymer ?
#
loop_
_entity_poly.entity_id
_entity_poly.type
_entity_poly.pdbx_seq_one_letter_code
_entity_poly.pdbx_strand_id
1 'polypeptide(L)'
;MDQDNDNYFGGAFSHELPSALPSPTLPPPGYESSTASHTRKTTVCKQLLQSRLQAINSIEEKLEKISKYSLKLMNERDELALMMAYEKEQAIRLAAAAGVPTHGRGYVMSFSVALEQCCEALLEHN
;
A
#
# COMPACT_ATOMS: atom_id res chain seq x y z
N MET A 1 7.73 -13.80 -46.34
CA MET A 1 8.62 -14.94 -46.03
C MET A 1 8.07 -15.55 -44.75
N ASP A 2 6.92 -16.23 -44.78
CA ASP A 2 6.61 -17.42 -45.61
C ASP A 2 7.76 -18.41 -45.53
N GLN A 3 7.62 -19.51 -44.79
CA GLN A 3 7.10 -20.75 -45.37
C GLN A 3 7.11 -21.89 -44.36
N ASP A 4 6.02 -22.64 -44.40
CA ASP A 4 5.91 -24.02 -43.94
C ASP A 4 7.00 -24.93 -44.54
N ASN A 5 7.13 -26.12 -43.95
CA ASN A 5 6.86 -27.40 -44.63
C ASN A 5 7.95 -28.47 -44.43
N ASP A 6 7.61 -29.43 -43.58
CA ASP A 6 7.60 -30.89 -43.80
C ASP A 6 8.65 -31.55 -44.70
N ASN A 7 9.33 -32.55 -44.11
CA ASN A 7 9.58 -33.90 -44.68
C ASN A 7 10.31 -34.72 -43.60
N TYR A 8 9.76 -35.77 -42.99
CA TYR A 8 9.22 -37.03 -43.51
C TYR A 8 10.12 -37.75 -44.52
N PHE A 9 11.05 -38.55 -44.01
CA PHE A 9 11.50 -39.82 -44.59
C PHE A 9 12.29 -40.56 -43.49
N GLY A 10 11.82 -41.67 -42.95
CA GLY A 10 11.80 -42.95 -43.65
C GLY A 10 12.90 -43.83 -43.02
N GLY A 11 12.57 -44.52 -41.94
CA GLY A 11 13.48 -45.44 -41.25
C GLY A 11 12.70 -46.57 -40.63
N ALA A 12 12.57 -47.67 -41.37
CA ALA A 12 11.94 -48.90 -40.95
C ALA A 12 12.68 -49.48 -39.73
N PHE A 13 12.02 -49.52 -38.58
CA PHE A 13 12.48 -50.32 -37.44
C PHE A 13 11.66 -51.61 -37.41
N SER A 14 12.23 -52.66 -37.99
CA SER A 14 11.87 -54.02 -37.66
C SER A 14 13.16 -54.72 -37.27
N HIS A 15 13.40 -54.86 -35.97
CA HIS A 15 14.18 -55.98 -35.45
C HIS A 15 13.82 -56.22 -33.97
N GLU A 16 13.17 -57.36 -33.77
CA GLU A 16 13.20 -58.25 -32.61
C GLU A 16 12.72 -57.75 -31.23
N LEU A 17 11.53 -58.26 -30.87
CA LEU A 17 11.06 -58.41 -29.48
C LEU A 17 11.94 -59.43 -28.74
N PRO A 18 12.54 -59.08 -27.57
CA PRO A 18 12.86 -60.07 -26.55
C PRO A 18 11.61 -60.32 -25.71
N SER A 19 11.06 -61.53 -25.82
CA SER A 19 10.02 -62.07 -24.96
C SER A 19 10.48 -62.11 -23.50
N ALA A 20 10.07 -61.13 -22.69
CA ALA A 20 9.80 -61.27 -21.26
C ALA A 20 9.30 -59.94 -20.70
N LEU A 21 7.97 -59.78 -20.60
CA LEU A 21 7.38 -58.77 -19.71
C LEU A 21 7.76 -59.15 -18.26
N PRO A 22 8.48 -58.32 -17.49
CA PRO A 22 8.40 -58.42 -16.05
C PRO A 22 6.94 -58.12 -15.70
N SER A 23 6.28 -59.11 -15.08
CA SER A 23 4.95 -58.92 -14.53
C SER A 23 4.95 -57.67 -13.65
N PRO A 24 3.96 -56.76 -13.75
CA PRO A 24 3.84 -55.70 -12.78
C PRO A 24 3.52 -56.36 -11.44
N THR A 25 4.56 -56.58 -10.64
CA THR A 25 4.40 -56.91 -9.22
C THR A 25 3.70 -55.71 -8.61
N LEU A 26 2.36 -55.79 -8.52
CA LEU A 26 1.57 -54.90 -7.70
C LEU A 26 2.21 -54.87 -6.31
N PRO A 27 2.59 -53.69 -5.79
CA PRO A 27 3.03 -53.62 -4.41
C PRO A 27 1.92 -54.20 -3.53
N PRO A 28 2.27 -54.96 -2.47
CA PRO A 28 1.28 -55.50 -1.56
C PRO A 28 0.40 -54.34 -1.04
N PRO A 29 -0.88 -54.58 -0.69
CA PRO A 29 -1.72 -53.58 -0.02
C PRO A 29 -1.21 -53.40 1.43
N GLY A 30 0.00 -52.85 1.55
CA GLY A 30 0.69 -52.60 2.79
C GLY A 30 0.48 -51.15 3.18
N TYR A 31 -0.57 -50.89 3.95
CA TYR A 31 -0.68 -49.85 4.99
C TYR A 31 -0.20 -48.40 4.71
N GLU A 32 0.09 -47.97 3.48
CA GLU A 32 0.36 -46.56 3.21
C GLU A 32 -0.97 -45.79 3.17
N SER A 33 -1.60 -45.47 4.31
CA SER A 33 -2.82 -44.65 4.18
C SER A 33 -3.29 -43.78 5.34
N SER A 34 -2.87 -43.97 6.58
CA SER A 34 -3.40 -43.13 7.68
C SER A 34 -2.34 -42.22 8.31
N THR A 35 -1.19 -42.77 8.66
CA THR A 35 -0.10 -42.03 9.32
C THR A 35 0.59 -41.03 8.40
N ALA A 36 0.92 -41.42 7.16
CA ALA A 36 1.50 -40.52 6.16
C ALA A 36 0.53 -39.37 5.79
N SER A 37 -0.78 -39.68 5.69
CA SER A 37 -1.84 -38.70 5.45
C SER A 37 -1.97 -37.72 6.63
N HIS A 38 -1.92 -38.22 7.86
CA HIS A 38 -1.93 -37.39 9.07
C HIS A 38 -0.69 -36.48 9.15
N THR A 39 0.50 -37.01 8.92
CA THR A 39 1.75 -36.23 8.94
C THR A 39 1.71 -35.11 7.89
N ARG A 40 1.23 -35.41 6.67
CA ARG A 40 1.05 -34.40 5.63
C ARG A 40 0.09 -33.30 6.05
N LYS A 41 -1.07 -33.65 6.62
CA LYS A 41 -2.06 -32.67 7.12
C LYS A 41 -1.46 -31.79 8.22
N THR A 42 -0.75 -32.37 9.18
CA THR A 42 -0.08 -31.64 10.26
C THR A 42 0.96 -30.66 9.71
N THR A 43 1.75 -31.07 8.72
CA THR A 43 2.73 -30.20 8.07
C THR A 43 2.06 -29.02 7.36
N VAL A 44 0.98 -29.26 6.61
CA VAL A 44 0.22 -28.21 5.94
C VAL A 44 -0.39 -27.24 6.95
N CYS A 45 -0.99 -27.74 8.03
CA CYS A 45 -1.54 -26.90 9.10
C CYS A 45 -0.44 -26.04 9.75
N LYS A 46 0.73 -26.61 10.04
CA LYS A 46 1.86 -25.88 10.62
C LYS A 46 2.34 -24.76 9.69
N GLN A 47 2.49 -25.03 8.39
CA GLN A 47 2.90 -24.04 7.40
C GLN A 47 1.85 -22.92 7.26
N LEU A 48 0.57 -23.26 7.26
CA LEU A 48 -0.51 -22.28 7.20
C LEU A 48 -0.49 -21.36 8.42
N LEU A 49 -0.34 -21.93 9.63
CA LEU A 49 -0.24 -21.15 10.86
C LEU A 49 0.99 -20.23 10.86
N GLN A 50 2.15 -20.74 10.42
CA GLN A 50 3.36 -19.93 10.30
C GLN A 50 3.19 -18.77 9.30
N SER A 51 2.59 -19.05 8.14
CA SER A 51 2.29 -18.02 7.14
C SER A 51 1.34 -16.96 7.69
N ARG A 52 0.30 -17.37 8.45
CA ARG A 52 -0.63 -16.44 9.09
C ARG A 52 0.04 -15.59 10.16
N LEU A 53 0.89 -16.19 10.99
CA LEU A 53 1.64 -15.46 12.01
C LEU A 53 2.56 -14.41 11.38
N GLN A 54 3.26 -14.76 10.30
CA GLN A 54 4.10 -13.81 9.57
C GLN A 54 3.29 -12.66 8.96
N ALA A 55 2.10 -12.95 8.42
CA ALA A 55 1.21 -11.92 7.90
C ALA A 55 0.71 -10.97 9.00
N ILE A 56 0.35 -11.51 10.18
CA ILE A 56 -0.06 -10.71 11.33
C ILE A 56 1.07 -9.77 11.76
N ASN A 57 2.28 -10.30 11.98
CA ASN A 57 3.43 -9.49 12.37
C ASN A 57 3.70 -8.36 11.36
N SER A 58 3.60 -8.64 10.06
CA SER A 58 3.79 -7.62 9.02
C SER A 58 2.73 -6.51 9.07
N ILE A 59 1.48 -6.85 9.42
CA ILE A 59 0.40 -5.87 9.57
C ILE A 59 0.61 -5.05 10.85
N GLU A 60 1.02 -5.68 11.95
CA GLU A 60 1.32 -5.00 13.22
C GLU A 60 2.44 -3.96 13.06
N GLU A 61 3.54 -4.32 12.39
CA GLU A 61 4.63 -3.39 12.09
C GLU A 61 4.19 -2.19 11.23
N LYS A 62 3.30 -2.43 10.26
CA LYS A 62 2.73 -1.35 9.42
C LYS A 62 1.81 -0.45 10.24
N LEU A 63 1.01 -1.04 11.11
CA LEU A 63 0.09 -0.31 11.98
C LEU A 63 0.85 0.58 12.97
N GLU A 64 1.93 0.09 13.56
CA GLU A 64 2.81 0.89 14.43
C GLU A 64 3.34 2.13 13.70
N LYS A 65 3.84 1.96 12.47
CA LYS A 65 4.33 3.08 11.64
C LYS A 65 3.22 4.09 11.36
N ILE A 66 2.05 3.61 10.94
CA ILE A 66 0.89 4.49 10.65
C ILE A 66 0.49 5.26 11.91
N SER A 67 0.40 4.59 13.07
CA SER A 67 0.03 5.23 14.34
C SER A 67 1.04 6.29 14.77
N LYS A 68 2.34 6.06 14.53
CA LYS A 68 3.38 7.06 14.80
C LYS A 68 3.21 8.30 13.92
N TYR A 69 2.99 8.11 12.62
CA TYR A 69 2.81 9.22 11.69
C TYR A 69 1.49 9.96 11.90
N SER A 70 0.41 9.27 12.28
CA SER A 70 -0.87 9.91 12.57
C SER A 70 -0.77 10.85 13.77
N LEU A 71 -0.04 10.45 14.82
CA LEU A 71 0.21 11.33 15.97
C LEU A 71 0.98 12.59 15.57
N LYS A 72 2.06 12.42 14.78
CA LYS A 72 2.82 13.58 14.27
C LYS A 72 1.92 14.50 13.46
N LEU A 73 1.14 13.95 12.53
CA LEU A 73 0.24 14.74 11.69
C LEU A 73 -0.78 15.52 12.51
N MET A 74 -1.31 14.94 13.59
CA MET A 74 -2.22 15.65 14.49
C MET A 74 -1.54 16.84 15.18
N ASN A 75 -0.31 16.68 15.65
CA ASN A 75 0.44 17.76 16.28
C ASN A 75 0.70 18.92 15.30
N GLU A 76 1.17 18.61 14.08
CA GLU A 76 1.43 19.62 13.04
C GLU A 76 0.13 20.34 12.62
N ARG A 77 -0.99 19.62 12.57
CA ARG A 77 -2.32 20.20 12.31
C ARG A 77 -2.72 21.17 13.42
N ASP A 78 -2.47 20.83 14.67
CA ASP A 78 -2.81 21.69 15.81
C ASP A 78 -1.92 22.95 15.83
N GLU A 79 -0.63 22.82 15.51
CA GLU A 79 0.27 23.96 15.31
C GLU A 79 -0.17 24.86 14.16
N LEU A 80 -0.58 24.28 13.02
CA LEU A 80 -1.14 25.03 11.90
C LEU A 80 -2.42 25.78 12.29
N ALA A 81 -3.32 25.14 13.05
CA ALA A 81 -4.53 25.78 13.53
C ALA A 81 -4.24 26.98 14.45
N LEU A 82 -3.21 26.88 15.30
CA LEU A 82 -2.73 27.99 16.13
C LEU A 82 -2.18 29.14 15.27
N MET A 83 -1.36 28.84 14.27
CA MET A 83 -0.82 29.85 13.35
C MET A 83 -1.95 30.56 12.58
N MET A 84 -2.92 29.81 12.05
CA MET A 84 -4.06 30.38 11.34
C MET A 84 -4.95 31.24 12.25
N ALA A 85 -5.17 30.83 13.50
CA ALA A 85 -5.92 31.61 14.47
C ALA A 85 -5.21 32.94 14.79
N TYR A 86 -3.88 32.89 14.96
CA TYR A 86 -3.06 34.08 15.16
C TYR A 86 -3.12 35.02 13.95
N GLU A 87 -2.94 34.50 12.74
CA GLU A 87 -3.00 35.30 11.51
C GLU A 87 -4.37 35.96 11.33
N LYS A 88 -5.46 35.20 11.56
CA LYS A 88 -6.82 35.72 11.52
C LYS A 88 -7.01 36.86 12.53
N GLU A 89 -6.53 36.68 13.75
CA GLU A 89 -6.63 37.70 14.79
C GLU A 89 -5.86 38.98 14.41
N GLN A 90 -4.67 38.85 13.81
CA GLN A 90 -3.93 40.00 13.30
C GLN A 90 -4.66 40.72 12.16
N ALA A 91 -5.23 39.96 11.22
CA ALA A 91 -6.05 40.52 10.14
C ALA A 91 -7.27 41.28 10.68
N ILE A 92 -7.96 40.74 11.70
CA ILE A 92 -9.09 41.41 12.36
C ILE A 92 -8.64 42.72 13.02
N ARG A 93 -7.51 42.71 13.75
CA ARG A 93 -6.98 43.92 14.39
C ARG A 93 -6.65 45.01 13.36
N LEU A 94 -6.01 44.63 12.25
CA LEU A 94 -5.67 45.57 11.19
C LEU A 94 -6.91 46.12 10.49
N ALA A 95 -7.87 45.27 10.15
CA ALA A 95 -9.14 45.69 9.57
C ALA A 95 -9.92 46.63 10.50
N ALA A 96 -9.94 46.35 11.80
CA ALA A 96 -10.55 47.23 12.80
C ALA A 96 -9.84 48.60 12.86
N ALA A 97 -8.51 48.64 12.79
CA ALA A 97 -7.75 49.89 12.74
C ALA A 97 -8.04 50.71 11.47
N ALA A 98 -8.31 50.04 10.35
CA ALA A 98 -8.73 50.66 9.10
C ALA A 98 -10.23 51.05 9.07
N GLY A 99 -10.99 50.77 10.13
CA GLY A 99 -12.44 51.04 10.19
C GLY A 99 -13.28 50.11 9.30
N VAL A 100 -12.71 48.99 8.84
CA VAL A 100 -13.40 48.01 8.00
C VAL A 100 -14.27 47.10 8.88
N PRO A 101 -15.54 46.84 8.51
CA PRO A 101 -16.40 45.93 9.26
C PRO A 101 -15.81 44.52 9.32
N THR A 102 -15.41 44.08 10.51
CA THR A 102 -14.75 42.77 10.72
C THR A 102 -15.71 41.59 10.83
N HIS A 103 -17.03 41.86 10.87
CA HIS A 103 -18.09 40.87 11.10
C HIS A 103 -18.90 40.54 9.83
N GLY A 104 -18.40 40.90 8.64
CA GLY A 104 -19.05 40.59 7.37
C GLY A 104 -18.89 39.10 7.00
N ARG A 105 -19.94 38.51 6.41
CA ARG A 105 -19.94 37.13 5.87
C ARG A 105 -19.08 36.96 4.59
N GLY A 106 -18.21 37.93 4.29
CA GLY A 106 -17.38 37.99 3.10
C GLY A 106 -16.00 37.35 3.31
N TYR A 107 -15.26 37.21 2.20
CA TYR A 107 -13.87 36.74 2.18
C TYR A 107 -13.02 37.52 3.20
N VAL A 108 -12.48 36.83 4.20
CA VAL A 108 -11.56 37.41 5.18
C VAL A 108 -10.18 37.48 4.52
N MET A 109 -9.70 38.69 4.29
CA MET A 109 -8.37 38.93 3.74
C MET A 109 -7.30 38.38 4.71
N SER A 110 -6.25 37.73 4.20
CA SER A 110 -5.13 37.31 5.04
C SER A 110 -4.38 38.53 5.59
N PHE A 111 -3.70 38.36 6.72
CA PHE A 111 -2.98 39.47 7.35
C PHE A 111 -1.89 40.03 6.43
N SER A 112 -1.16 39.15 5.72
CA SER A 112 -0.12 39.56 4.78
C SER A 112 -0.64 40.41 3.63
N VAL A 113 -1.79 40.06 3.04
CA VAL A 113 -2.40 40.85 1.96
C VAL A 113 -2.90 42.20 2.50
N ALA A 114 -3.45 42.22 3.71
CA ALA A 114 -3.86 43.46 4.35
C ALA A 114 -2.65 44.38 4.64
N LEU A 115 -1.50 43.82 5.06
CA LEU A 115 -0.26 44.57 5.23
C LEU A 115 0.27 45.13 3.91
N GLU A 116 0.24 44.34 2.84
CA GLU A 116 0.67 44.78 1.50
C GLU A 116 -0.13 46.02 1.05
N GLN A 117 -1.46 45.98 1.17
CA GLN A 117 -2.32 47.11 0.84
C GLN A 117 -2.04 48.34 1.72
N CYS A 118 -1.74 48.15 3.01
CA CYS A 118 -1.32 49.25 3.86
C CYS A 118 0.00 49.88 3.38
N CYS A 119 0.98 49.06 2.97
CA CYS A 119 2.24 49.55 2.42
C CYS A 119 2.05 50.29 1.10
N GLU A 120 1.23 49.76 0.19
CA GLU A 120 0.88 50.43 -1.08
C GLU A 120 0.24 51.80 -0.82
N ALA A 121 -0.76 51.88 0.05
CA ALA A 121 -1.40 53.15 0.40
C ALA A 121 -0.42 54.17 1.02
N LEU A 122 0.53 53.71 1.85
CA LEU A 122 1.57 54.57 2.40
C LEU A 122 2.55 55.07 1.33
N LEU A 123 2.84 54.27 0.30
CA LEU A 123 3.70 54.67 -0.82
C LEU A 123 3.00 55.66 -1.76
N GLU A 124 1.69 55.52 -1.98
CA GLU A 124 0.90 56.44 -2.81
C GLU A 124 0.71 57.84 -2.18
N HIS A 125 0.84 57.94 -0.85
CA HIS A 125 0.73 59.18 -0.09
C HIS A 125 2.07 59.88 0.21
N ASN A 126 3.19 59.36 -0.29
CA ASN A 126 4.52 60.01 -0.26
C ASN A 126 4.86 60.64 -1.61
#